data_AF-A0A843HKT2-F1
#
_entry.id   AF-A0A843HKT2-F1
#
_cell.length_a   1.000
_cell.length_b   1.000
_cell.length_c   1.000
_cell.angle_alpha   90.00
_cell.angle_beta   90.00
_cell.angle_gamma   90.00
#
_symmetry.space_group_name_H-M   'P 1'
#
loop_
_entity.id
_entity.type
_entity.pdbx_description
1 polymer ?
#
loop_
_entity_poly.entity_id
_entity_poly.type
_entity_poly.pdbx_seq_one_letter_code
_entity_poly.pdbx_strand_id
1 'polypeptide(L)'
;MENNSLNKANGEKVMSKEELSEYIISAYDSGETMVDIANDVGRSKIYVSKIIHQVYDDEEIKVRQYNKLRGKNKLDFSKYKSTSGIYRVSFVENKRNGNDYWSYQYYENSKLRRIVSVNLYKLKVIVLDRGLDWIEFTDEASDLVLKYKETYDESSLERQNKTGFFRVTKRKTKTKQGFTWAYSFKENNQLNFVSSVNISTLKAKVLANGWEWIELTDEAKRLVEENSKELQNRN
;
A
#
# COMPACT_ATOMS: atom_id res chain seq x y z
N MET A 1 -36.70 31.62 35.06
CA MET A 1 -35.73 30.88 35.89
C MET A 1 -35.04 29.91 34.94
N GLU A 2 -33.75 29.97 34.63
CA GLU A 2 -32.60 30.58 35.30
C GLU A 2 -31.79 31.44 34.32
N ASN A 3 -31.33 32.58 34.84
CA ASN A 3 -30.26 33.37 34.27
C ASN A 3 -28.93 32.64 34.47
N ASN A 4 -28.04 32.68 33.49
CA ASN A 4 -26.61 32.74 33.77
C ASN A 4 -25.92 33.65 32.75
N SER A 5 -25.86 34.92 33.13
CA SER A 5 -24.88 35.88 32.62
C SER A 5 -23.52 35.56 33.25
N LEU A 6 -22.48 35.46 32.44
CA LEU A 6 -21.09 35.54 32.87
C LEU A 6 -20.33 36.48 31.92
N ASN A 7 -19.97 37.64 32.49
CA ASN A 7 -19.18 38.70 31.89
C ASN A 7 -17.73 38.30 31.62
N LYS A 8 -17.15 38.77 30.49
CA LYS A 8 -15.99 39.69 30.50
C LYS A 8 -15.61 40.21 29.09
N ALA A 9 -15.68 41.53 28.95
CA ALA A 9 -14.71 42.43 28.30
C ALA A 9 -14.29 42.20 26.83
N ASN A 10 -15.13 42.66 25.90
CA ASN A 10 -14.84 43.62 24.83
C ASN A 10 -16.08 43.69 23.92
N GLY A 11 -16.30 44.81 23.23
CA GLY A 11 -17.52 45.07 22.44
C GLY A 11 -17.65 44.18 21.21
N GLU A 12 -17.88 42.88 21.38
CA GLU A 12 -18.16 41.94 20.31
C GLU A 12 -19.66 41.78 20.11
N LYS A 13 -20.09 42.07 18.88
CA LYS A 13 -21.43 41.77 18.37
C LYS A 13 -21.72 40.29 18.66
N VAL A 14 -22.66 40.01 19.56
CA VAL A 14 -23.07 38.64 19.89
C VAL A 14 -23.67 38.01 18.64
N MET A 15 -22.87 37.23 17.92
CA MET A 15 -23.37 36.46 16.77
C MET A 15 -24.42 35.46 17.23
N SER A 16 -25.49 35.34 16.45
CA SER A 16 -26.42 34.23 16.56
C SER A 16 -25.72 32.90 16.30
N LYS A 17 -26.37 31.80 16.68
CA LYS A 17 -25.81 30.45 16.51
C LYS A 17 -25.64 30.10 15.03
N GLU A 18 -26.54 30.59 14.21
CA GLU A 18 -26.56 30.45 12.76
C GLU A 18 -25.39 31.23 12.13
N GLU A 19 -25.23 32.52 12.45
CA GLU A 19 -24.11 33.35 11.97
C GLU A 19 -22.75 32.77 12.38
N LEU A 20 -22.64 32.24 13.60
CA LEU A 20 -21.40 31.58 14.06
C LEU A 20 -21.09 30.31 13.26
N SER A 21 -22.12 29.54 12.87
CA SER A 21 -21.93 28.31 12.09
C SER A 21 -21.51 28.63 10.66
N GLU A 22 -22.12 29.64 10.05
CA GLU A 22 -21.72 30.15 8.72
C GLU A 22 -20.29 30.68 8.72
N TYR A 23 -19.91 31.44 9.76
CA TYR A 23 -18.54 31.90 9.93
C TYR A 23 -17.53 30.75 10.02
N ILE A 24 -17.83 29.73 10.82
CA ILE A 24 -16.97 28.54 10.97
C ILE A 24 -16.78 27.83 9.64
N ILE A 25 -17.84 27.66 8.85
CA ILE A 25 -17.78 27.01 7.53
C ILE A 25 -16.95 27.87 6.57
N SER A 26 -17.23 29.18 6.49
CA SER A 26 -16.52 30.11 5.62
C SER A 26 -15.02 30.20 5.96
N ALA A 27 -14.66 30.23 7.24
CA ALA A 27 -13.26 30.23 7.69
C ALA A 27 -12.58 28.88 7.38
N TYR A 28 -13.33 27.78 7.48
CA TYR A 28 -12.80 26.48 7.09
C TYR A 28 -12.56 26.36 5.59
N ASP A 29 -13.46 26.89 4.76
CA ASP A 29 -13.34 27.00 3.30
C ASP A 29 -12.20 27.92 2.86
N SER A 30 -11.97 29.04 3.57
CA SER A 30 -10.92 30.00 3.25
C SER A 30 -9.50 29.47 3.50
N GLY A 31 -9.35 28.41 4.30
CA GLY A 31 -8.05 27.79 4.54
C GLY A 31 -7.70 27.58 6.01
N GLU A 32 -8.51 28.01 6.97
CA GLU A 32 -8.14 27.99 8.39
C GLU A 32 -8.28 26.61 9.04
N THR A 33 -7.43 26.29 10.02
CA THR A 33 -7.55 25.00 10.71
C THR A 33 -8.67 25.04 11.75
N MET A 34 -9.24 23.88 12.09
CA MET A 34 -10.26 23.78 13.15
C MET A 34 -9.76 24.30 14.50
N VAL A 35 -8.43 24.33 14.71
CA VAL A 35 -7.81 24.85 15.95
C VAL A 35 -7.76 26.38 15.90
N ASP A 36 -7.35 26.95 14.78
CA ASP A 36 -7.31 28.40 14.59
C ASP A 36 -8.70 29.01 14.72
N ILE A 37 -9.68 28.41 14.02
CA ILE A 37 -11.09 28.80 14.10
C ILE A 37 -11.61 28.68 15.55
N ALA A 38 -11.27 27.60 16.25
CA ALA A 38 -11.69 27.41 17.64
C ALA A 38 -11.14 28.49 18.58
N ASN A 39 -9.87 28.87 18.39
CA ASN A 39 -9.25 29.96 19.14
C ASN A 39 -9.90 31.31 18.82
N ASP A 40 -10.21 31.56 17.54
CA ASP A 40 -10.82 32.80 17.08
C ASP A 40 -12.26 32.97 17.61
N VAL A 41 -13.08 31.92 17.51
CA VAL A 41 -14.47 31.98 17.99
C VAL A 41 -14.64 31.74 19.50
N GLY A 42 -13.54 31.53 20.23
CA GLY A 42 -13.56 31.25 21.67
C GLY A 42 -14.32 29.96 22.04
N ARG A 43 -14.28 28.93 21.18
CA ARG A 43 -14.96 27.65 21.38
C ARG A 43 -13.98 26.47 21.42
N SER A 44 -14.47 25.30 21.81
CA SER A 44 -13.65 24.09 21.75
C SER A 44 -13.51 23.60 20.31
N LYS A 45 -12.37 22.99 19.99
CA LYS A 45 -12.16 22.30 18.70
C LYS A 45 -13.26 21.28 18.41
N ILE A 46 -13.78 20.60 19.44
CA ILE A 46 -14.86 19.60 19.29
C ILE A 46 -16.15 20.27 18.78
N TYR A 47 -16.45 21.47 19.27
CA TYR A 47 -17.60 22.24 18.81
C TYR A 47 -17.47 22.61 17.33
N VAL A 48 -16.32 23.16 16.94
CA VAL A 48 -16.00 23.52 15.55
C VAL A 48 -16.04 22.28 14.64
N SER A 49 -15.44 21.18 15.07
CA SER A 49 -15.45 19.89 14.37
C SER A 49 -16.89 19.41 14.13
N LYS A 50 -17.75 19.45 15.14
CA LYS A 50 -19.15 19.01 15.00
C LYS A 50 -19.91 19.80 13.93
N ILE A 51 -19.66 21.10 13.80
CA ILE A 51 -20.29 21.95 12.78
C ILE A 51 -19.75 21.60 11.39
N ILE A 52 -18.44 21.40 11.25
CA ILE A 52 -17.83 21.05 9.96
C ILE A 52 -18.31 19.66 9.49
N HIS A 53 -18.42 18.66 10.38
CA HIS A 53 -18.95 17.33 10.04
C HIS A 53 -20.45 17.31 9.69
N GLN A 54 -21.18 18.42 9.86
CA GLN A 54 -22.56 18.53 9.36
C GLN A 54 -22.61 18.85 7.85
N VAL A 55 -21.51 19.37 7.29
CA VAL A 55 -21.44 19.86 5.91
C VAL A 55 -20.51 19.01 5.05
N TYR A 56 -19.38 18.56 5.63
CA TYR A 56 -18.37 17.79 4.92
C TYR A 56 -18.26 16.39 5.51
N ASP A 57 -18.05 15.41 4.64
CA ASP A 57 -17.75 14.05 5.08
C ASP A 57 -16.29 13.91 5.56
N ASP A 58 -16.02 12.76 6.20
CA ASP A 58 -14.70 12.47 6.78
C ASP A 58 -13.58 12.44 5.73
N GLU A 59 -13.88 12.09 4.48
CA GLU A 59 -12.88 12.05 3.40
C GLU A 59 -12.56 13.46 2.90
N GLU A 60 -13.56 14.31 2.70
CA GLU A 60 -13.35 15.69 2.29
C GLU A 60 -12.60 16.50 3.34
N ILE A 61 -12.89 16.27 4.63
CA ILE A 61 -12.15 16.88 5.75
C ILE A 61 -10.68 16.45 5.74
N LYS A 62 -10.39 15.17 5.48
CA LYS A 62 -9.00 14.67 5.37
C LYS A 62 -8.27 15.32 4.20
N VAL A 63 -8.90 15.40 3.03
CA VAL A 63 -8.33 16.02 1.82
C VAL A 63 -8.05 17.52 2.03
N ARG A 64 -8.97 18.23 2.69
CA ARG A 64 -8.79 19.67 3.00
C ARG A 64 -7.71 19.92 4.04
N GLN A 65 -7.63 19.09 5.08
CA GLN A 65 -6.52 19.14 6.04
C GLN A 65 -5.18 18.81 5.36
N TYR A 66 -5.18 17.87 4.43
CA TYR A 66 -4.02 17.50 3.61
C TYR A 66 -3.52 18.65 2.74
N ASN A 67 -4.41 19.32 2.01
CA ASN A 67 -4.04 20.46 1.14
C ASN A 67 -3.45 21.64 1.95
N LYS A 68 -3.93 21.86 3.19
CA LYS A 68 -3.40 22.90 4.10
C LYS A 68 -1.99 22.58 4.59
N LEU A 69 -1.69 21.30 4.85
CA LEU A 69 -0.37 20.86 5.29
C LEU A 69 0.71 20.99 4.20
N ARG A 70 0.32 21.02 2.92
CA ARG A 70 1.22 21.28 1.79
C ARG A 70 1.75 22.73 1.77
N GLY A 71 1.02 23.68 2.37
CA GLY A 71 1.30 25.12 2.25
C GLY A 71 2.08 25.78 3.39
N LYS A 72 2.17 25.16 4.58
CA LYS A 72 2.87 25.75 5.74
C LYS A 72 3.86 24.76 6.37
N ASN A 73 5.15 25.01 6.13
CA ASN A 73 6.34 24.54 6.86
C ASN A 73 6.52 23.02 7.07
N LYS A 74 7.61 22.48 6.49
CA LYS A 74 8.25 21.17 6.75
C LYS A 74 7.39 20.19 7.56
N LEU A 75 6.55 19.45 6.85
CA LEU A 75 5.75 18.36 7.38
C LEU A 75 6.61 17.40 8.22
N ASP A 76 6.33 17.33 9.52
CA ASP A 76 6.78 16.22 10.37
C ASP A 76 5.91 14.99 10.07
N PHE A 77 6.45 14.08 9.25
CA PHE A 77 5.79 12.84 8.84
C PHE A 77 5.82 11.73 9.91
N SER A 78 6.34 12.01 11.12
CA SER A 78 6.37 11.06 12.24
C SER A 78 4.98 10.47 12.53
N LYS A 79 3.93 11.31 12.43
CA LYS A 79 2.53 10.90 12.61
C LYS A 79 2.03 9.91 11.55
N TYR A 80 2.58 9.99 10.33
CA TYR A 80 2.24 9.10 9.20
C TYR A 80 3.21 7.92 9.05
N LYS A 81 4.19 7.80 9.95
CA LYS A 81 5.24 6.77 9.96
C LYS A 81 5.95 6.61 8.61
N SER A 82 6.14 7.71 7.87
CA SER A 82 6.84 7.69 6.59
C SER A 82 8.15 8.44 6.70
N THR A 83 9.25 7.75 6.45
CA THR A 83 10.58 8.35 6.25
C THR A 83 10.85 8.68 4.78
N SER A 84 10.01 8.19 3.87
CA SER A 84 10.22 8.29 2.42
C SER A 84 9.48 9.46 1.76
N GLY A 85 8.63 10.17 2.50
CA GLY A 85 7.69 11.14 1.92
C GLY A 85 6.54 10.47 1.16
N ILE A 86 6.35 9.15 1.29
CA ILE A 86 5.24 8.39 0.67
C ILE A 86 4.45 7.65 1.76
N TYR A 87 3.11 7.70 1.70
CA TYR A 87 2.24 7.11 2.71
C TYR A 87 2.54 5.64 3.00
N ARG A 88 2.90 5.35 4.26
CA ARG A 88 3.23 4.01 4.78
C ARG A 88 4.32 3.26 4.03
N VAL A 89 5.16 3.98 3.27
CA VAL A 89 6.31 3.41 2.57
C VAL A 89 7.59 3.69 3.34
N SER A 90 8.43 2.67 3.47
CA SER A 90 9.74 2.75 4.08
C SER A 90 10.78 2.04 3.20
N PHE A 91 11.97 2.63 3.07
CA PHE A 91 13.14 1.93 2.54
C PHE A 91 13.75 1.03 3.62
N VAL A 92 14.17 -0.17 3.24
CA VAL A 92 14.76 -1.16 4.15
C VAL A 92 16.07 -1.66 3.57
N GLU A 93 17.17 -1.36 4.28
CA GLU A 93 18.50 -1.85 3.96
C GLU A 93 18.65 -3.31 4.38
N ASN A 94 19.11 -4.18 3.47
CA ASN A 94 19.36 -5.58 3.74
C ASN A 94 20.86 -5.88 3.82
N LYS A 95 21.40 -5.69 5.02
CA LYS A 95 22.83 -5.86 5.34
C LYS A 95 23.41 -7.26 5.07
N ARG A 96 22.59 -8.29 4.87
CA ARG A 96 23.06 -9.68 4.66
C ARG A 96 23.18 -10.07 3.19
N ASN A 97 22.38 -9.50 2.30
CA ASN A 97 22.21 -10.01 0.94
C ASN A 97 22.44 -8.94 -0.14
N GLY A 98 22.64 -7.67 0.24
CA GLY A 98 22.85 -6.54 -0.67
C GLY A 98 21.61 -6.11 -1.47
N ASN A 99 20.47 -6.79 -1.27
CA ASN A 99 19.21 -6.46 -1.94
C ASN A 99 18.32 -5.64 -1.02
N ASP A 100 18.58 -4.33 -1.02
CA ASP A 100 17.71 -3.35 -0.37
C ASP A 100 16.34 -3.32 -1.04
N TYR A 101 15.30 -2.95 -0.28
CA TYR A 101 13.94 -2.97 -0.79
C TYR A 101 13.04 -1.91 -0.17
N TRP A 102 12.01 -1.55 -0.91
CA TRP A 102 10.90 -0.72 -0.48
C TRP A 102 9.80 -1.58 0.12
N SER A 103 9.16 -1.07 1.18
CA SER A 103 8.11 -1.75 1.93
C SER A 103 6.92 -0.84 2.12
N TYR A 104 5.73 -1.26 1.69
CA TYR A 104 4.45 -0.63 2.00
C TYR A 104 3.74 -1.43 3.10
N GLN A 105 3.33 -0.76 4.18
CA GLN A 105 2.63 -1.38 5.31
C GLN A 105 1.13 -1.07 5.31
N TYR A 106 0.28 -2.04 5.62
CA TYR A 106 -1.16 -1.82 5.74
C TYR A 106 -1.81 -2.77 6.75
N TYR A 107 -3.05 -2.50 7.12
CA TYR A 107 -3.82 -3.36 7.99
C TYR A 107 -4.91 -4.06 7.18
N GLU A 108 -5.03 -5.36 7.39
CA GLU A 108 -6.07 -6.21 6.80
C GLU A 108 -6.58 -7.11 7.92
N ASN A 109 -7.88 -7.06 8.22
CA ASN A 109 -8.49 -7.81 9.33
C ASN A 109 -7.74 -7.61 10.67
N SER A 110 -7.43 -6.35 10.99
CA SER A 110 -6.67 -5.94 12.18
C SER A 110 -5.23 -6.49 12.28
N LYS A 111 -4.73 -7.15 11.22
CA LYS A 111 -3.35 -7.66 11.16
C LYS A 111 -2.51 -6.77 10.28
N LEU A 112 -1.31 -6.44 10.77
CA LEU A 112 -0.31 -5.72 9.98
C LEU A 112 0.20 -6.62 8.85
N ARG A 113 0.11 -6.12 7.63
CA ARG A 113 0.58 -6.74 6.39
C ARG A 113 1.62 -5.84 5.73
N ARG A 114 2.40 -6.43 4.80
CA ARG A 114 3.42 -5.72 4.06
C ARG A 114 3.48 -6.19 2.61
N ILE A 115 3.69 -5.24 1.70
CA ILE A 115 4.06 -5.47 0.31
C ILE A 115 5.49 -4.98 0.16
N VAL A 116 6.35 -5.74 -0.52
CA VAL A 116 7.76 -5.38 -0.71
C VAL A 116 8.16 -5.45 -2.17
N SER A 117 9.07 -4.58 -2.59
CA SER A 117 9.66 -4.58 -3.92
C SER A 117 11.02 -3.90 -3.89
N VAL A 118 11.96 -4.38 -4.71
CA VAL A 118 13.27 -3.73 -4.89
C VAL A 118 13.15 -2.42 -5.71
N ASN A 119 12.14 -2.33 -6.58
CA ASN A 119 11.84 -1.14 -7.36
C ASN A 119 10.61 -0.43 -6.76
N LEU A 120 10.72 0.88 -6.50
CA LEU A 120 9.67 1.68 -5.87
C LEU A 120 8.43 1.86 -6.77
N TYR A 121 8.62 2.06 -8.07
CA TYR A 121 7.51 2.18 -9.01
C TYR A 121 6.71 0.87 -9.12
N LYS A 122 7.41 -0.27 -9.13
CA LYS A 122 6.75 -1.58 -9.04
C LYS A 122 5.93 -1.74 -7.76
N LEU A 123 6.43 -1.23 -6.63
CA LEU A 123 5.66 -1.23 -5.37
C LEU A 123 4.37 -0.43 -5.54
N LYS A 124 4.44 0.77 -6.13
CA LYS A 124 3.28 1.62 -6.42
C LYS A 124 2.22 0.87 -7.22
N VAL A 125 2.62 0.22 -8.32
CA VAL A 125 1.70 -0.55 -9.17
C VAL A 125 1.00 -1.66 -8.36
N ILE A 126 1.74 -2.44 -7.57
CA ILE A 126 1.16 -3.54 -6.77
C ILE A 126 0.23 -3.02 -5.66
N VAL A 127 0.53 -1.87 -5.06
CA VAL A 127 -0.32 -1.25 -4.03
C VAL A 127 -1.64 -0.81 -4.64
N LEU A 128 -1.59 -0.10 -5.77
CA LEU A 128 -2.79 0.39 -6.47
C LEU A 128 -3.65 -0.76 -7.01
N ASP A 129 -3.04 -1.81 -7.55
CA ASP A 129 -3.74 -3.02 -8.05
C ASP A 129 -4.52 -3.75 -6.94
N ARG A 130 -4.08 -3.61 -5.68
CA ARG A 130 -4.78 -4.13 -4.50
C ARG A 130 -5.85 -3.19 -3.94
N GLY A 131 -6.12 -2.06 -4.60
CA GLY A 131 -7.06 -1.05 -4.14
C GLY A 131 -6.61 -0.33 -2.87
N LEU A 132 -5.31 -0.26 -2.60
CA LEU A 132 -4.75 0.43 -1.43
C LEU A 132 -4.30 1.84 -1.79
N ASP A 133 -4.35 2.75 -0.81
CA ASP A 133 -3.98 4.15 -1.02
C ASP A 133 -2.48 4.34 -1.27
N TRP A 134 -2.15 5.09 -2.31
CA TRP A 134 -0.80 5.55 -2.59
C TRP A 134 -0.77 7.08 -2.67
N ILE A 135 -0.06 7.71 -1.72
CA ILE A 135 0.01 9.16 -1.61
C ILE A 135 1.48 9.57 -1.50
N GLU A 136 1.93 10.38 -2.45
CA GLU A 136 3.24 11.03 -2.45
C GLU A 136 3.07 12.41 -1.80
N PHE A 137 3.72 12.62 -0.65
CA PHE A 137 3.54 13.81 0.18
C PHE A 137 4.43 14.98 -0.23
N THR A 138 5.48 14.71 -1.00
CA THR A 138 6.46 15.73 -1.40
C THR A 138 6.79 15.62 -2.88
N ASP A 139 7.28 16.72 -3.44
CA ASP A 139 7.74 16.73 -4.83
C ASP A 139 8.96 15.80 -4.99
N GLU A 140 9.84 15.73 -3.98
CA GLU A 140 10.98 14.77 -3.99
C GLU A 140 10.53 13.32 -3.99
N ALA A 141 9.44 12.98 -3.27
CA ALA A 141 8.85 11.66 -3.29
C ALA A 141 8.26 11.32 -4.66
N SER A 142 7.62 12.30 -5.31
CA SER A 142 7.05 12.17 -6.65
C SER A 142 8.15 11.97 -7.70
N ASP A 143 9.20 12.79 -7.65
CA ASP A 143 10.39 12.70 -8.50
C ASP A 143 11.10 11.36 -8.32
N LEU A 144 11.19 10.87 -7.09
CA LEU A 144 11.77 9.55 -6.79
C LEU A 144 10.98 8.43 -7.46
N VAL A 145 9.64 8.46 -7.36
CA VAL A 145 8.79 7.47 -8.03
C VAL A 145 8.96 7.55 -9.55
N LEU A 146 9.02 8.76 -10.12
CA LEU A 146 9.22 8.97 -11.55
C LEU A 146 10.56 8.43 -12.04
N LYS A 147 11.65 8.68 -11.32
CA LYS A 147 12.99 8.13 -11.63
C LYS A 147 12.98 6.59 -11.68
N TYR A 148 12.28 5.96 -10.74
CA TYR A 148 12.14 4.50 -10.71
C TYR A 148 11.19 3.97 -11.81
N LYS A 149 10.29 4.81 -12.34
CA LYS A 149 9.46 4.52 -13.51
C LYS A 149 10.26 4.59 -14.81
N GLU A 150 11.13 5.58 -14.98
CA GLU A 150 11.95 5.74 -16.20
C GLU A 150 12.95 4.59 -16.38
N THR A 151 13.44 4.06 -15.26
CA THR A 151 14.33 2.89 -15.22
C THR A 151 13.58 1.57 -15.11
N TYR A 152 12.25 1.60 -15.22
CA TYR A 152 11.40 0.46 -15.05
C TYR A 152 11.30 -0.35 -16.33
N ASP A 153 11.79 -1.58 -16.28
CA ASP A 153 11.46 -2.58 -17.27
C ASP A 153 10.14 -3.25 -16.88
N GLU A 154 9.09 -3.09 -17.70
CA GLU A 154 7.79 -3.73 -17.48
C GLU A 154 7.89 -5.26 -17.49
N SER A 155 8.89 -5.84 -18.19
CA SER A 155 9.17 -7.27 -18.14
C SER A 155 9.54 -7.75 -16.72
N SER A 156 9.99 -6.84 -15.84
CA SER A 156 10.26 -7.15 -14.44
C SER A 156 9.00 -7.44 -13.63
N LEU A 157 7.79 -7.09 -14.11
CA LEU A 157 6.52 -7.55 -13.54
C LEU A 157 6.32 -9.04 -13.76
N GLU A 158 6.79 -9.54 -14.90
CA GLU A 158 6.79 -10.97 -15.18
C GLU A 158 7.73 -11.62 -14.17
N ARG A 159 7.18 -12.49 -13.32
CA ARG A 159 8.01 -13.26 -12.38
C ARG A 159 8.79 -14.31 -13.15
N GLN A 160 9.78 -13.91 -13.94
CA GLN A 160 10.75 -14.84 -14.51
C GLN A 160 11.61 -15.36 -13.36
N ASN A 161 11.30 -16.57 -12.91
CA ASN A 161 12.29 -17.34 -12.18
C ASN A 161 13.26 -17.96 -13.19
N LYS A 162 14.44 -18.37 -12.71
CA LYS A 162 15.45 -19.09 -13.50
C LYS A 162 14.96 -20.41 -14.09
N THR A 163 13.71 -20.80 -13.83
CA THR A 163 13.14 -22.07 -14.30
C THR A 163 12.24 -21.91 -15.53
N GLY A 164 11.88 -20.69 -15.92
CA GLY A 164 10.96 -20.44 -17.05
C GLY A 164 9.49 -20.75 -16.77
N PHE A 165 9.12 -20.97 -15.50
CA PHE A 165 7.74 -21.25 -15.08
C PHE A 165 7.30 -20.22 -14.05
N PHE A 166 6.02 -19.91 -13.89
CA PHE A 166 5.60 -19.02 -12.82
C PHE A 166 5.57 -19.73 -11.45
N ARG A 167 6.16 -19.13 -10.40
CA ARG A 167 6.17 -19.62 -8.99
C ARG A 167 6.83 -21.00 -8.74
N VAL A 168 7.53 -21.54 -9.73
CA VAL A 168 8.26 -22.81 -9.60
C VAL A 168 9.72 -22.56 -9.18
N THR A 169 10.33 -23.49 -8.46
CA THR A 169 11.75 -23.48 -8.15
C THR A 169 12.33 -24.88 -8.28
N LYS A 170 13.61 -24.96 -8.62
CA LYS A 170 14.37 -26.21 -8.64
C LYS A 170 15.16 -26.31 -7.33
N ARG A 171 14.81 -27.26 -6.47
CA ARG A 171 15.41 -27.44 -5.14
C ARG A 171 16.29 -28.69 -5.11
N LYS A 172 17.51 -28.56 -4.60
CA LYS A 172 18.43 -29.71 -4.42
C LYS A 172 17.87 -30.67 -3.37
N THR A 173 17.81 -31.95 -3.69
CA THR A 173 17.23 -33.01 -2.84
C THR A 173 18.00 -34.32 -2.98
N LYS A 174 17.79 -35.26 -2.05
CA LYS A 174 18.42 -36.59 -2.06
C LYS A 174 17.77 -37.60 -3.02
N THR A 175 16.96 -37.12 -3.97
CA THR A 175 16.32 -37.97 -4.99
C THR A 175 17.37 -38.50 -5.97
N LYS A 176 17.07 -39.57 -6.72
CA LYS A 176 17.98 -40.07 -7.78
C LYS A 176 18.34 -38.98 -8.80
N GLN A 177 17.42 -38.07 -9.07
CA GLN A 177 17.61 -36.91 -9.95
C GLN A 177 18.42 -35.76 -9.32
N GLY A 178 18.70 -35.81 -8.00
CA GLY A 178 19.45 -34.79 -7.27
C GLY A 178 18.67 -33.49 -6.99
N PHE A 179 17.43 -33.38 -7.49
CA PHE A 179 16.55 -32.24 -7.26
C PHE A 179 15.06 -32.60 -7.34
N THR A 180 14.22 -31.68 -6.88
CA THR A 180 12.77 -31.66 -7.08
C THR A 180 12.31 -30.29 -7.57
N TRP A 181 11.26 -30.27 -8.37
CA TRP A 181 10.50 -29.08 -8.69
C TRP A 181 9.53 -28.75 -7.56
N ALA A 182 9.41 -27.48 -7.22
CA ALA A 182 8.51 -27.01 -6.17
C ALA A 182 7.74 -25.77 -6.64
N TYR A 183 6.43 -25.82 -6.58
CA TYR A 183 5.54 -24.68 -6.77
C TYR A 183 5.18 -24.11 -5.41
N SER A 184 5.36 -22.80 -5.21
CA SER A 184 5.03 -22.19 -3.93
C SER A 184 4.61 -20.74 -4.05
N PHE A 185 3.65 -20.34 -3.24
CA PHE A 185 3.22 -18.95 -3.11
C PHE A 185 2.69 -18.67 -1.71
N LYS A 186 2.65 -17.39 -1.36
CA LYS A 186 2.01 -16.93 -0.14
C LYS A 186 0.70 -16.27 -0.48
N GLU A 187 -0.36 -16.68 0.20
CA GLU A 187 -1.69 -16.09 0.16
C GLU A 187 -2.20 -15.99 1.59
N ASN A 188 -2.74 -14.83 2.00
CA ASN A 188 -3.22 -14.58 3.36
C ASN A 188 -2.19 -14.88 4.49
N ASN A 189 -0.89 -14.83 4.16
CA ASN A 189 0.24 -15.19 5.03
C ASN A 189 0.37 -16.70 5.34
N GLN A 190 -0.35 -17.53 4.61
CA GLN A 190 -0.16 -18.97 4.53
C GLN A 190 0.73 -19.31 3.34
N LEU A 191 1.69 -20.23 3.53
CA LEU A 191 2.52 -20.76 2.45
C LEU A 191 1.80 -21.95 1.80
N ASN A 192 1.34 -21.76 0.57
CA ASN A 192 0.86 -22.85 -0.29
C ASN A 192 2.05 -23.46 -1.02
N PHE A 193 2.16 -24.79 -0.97
CA PHE A 193 3.33 -25.51 -1.44
C PHE A 193 2.97 -26.89 -1.98
N VAL A 194 3.53 -27.23 -3.14
CA VAL A 194 3.54 -28.61 -3.64
C VAL A 194 4.84 -28.88 -4.38
N SER A 195 5.31 -30.12 -4.33
CA SER A 195 6.54 -30.55 -4.99
C SER A 195 6.40 -31.89 -5.72
N SER A 196 7.31 -32.09 -6.67
CA SER A 196 7.41 -33.32 -7.44
C SER A 196 8.82 -33.47 -8.02
N VAL A 197 9.22 -34.72 -8.24
CA VAL A 197 10.45 -35.05 -8.99
C VAL A 197 10.29 -34.68 -10.46
N ASN A 198 9.15 -35.03 -11.06
CA ASN A 198 8.80 -34.73 -12.45
C ASN A 198 8.01 -33.42 -12.56
N ILE A 199 8.34 -32.61 -13.56
CA ILE A 199 7.69 -31.31 -13.79
C ILE A 199 6.25 -31.47 -14.29
N SER A 200 5.97 -32.49 -15.10
CA SER A 200 4.61 -32.78 -15.58
C SER A 200 3.70 -33.23 -14.43
N THR A 201 4.22 -34.05 -13.53
CA THR A 201 3.51 -34.40 -12.29
C THR A 201 3.33 -33.20 -11.37
N LEU A 202 4.28 -32.25 -11.32
CA LEU A 202 4.10 -31.00 -10.59
C LEU A 202 2.92 -30.20 -11.18
N LYS A 203 2.89 -30.03 -12.51
CA LYS A 203 1.81 -29.34 -13.23
C LYS A 203 0.45 -29.96 -12.89
N ALA A 204 0.34 -31.28 -12.97
CA ALA A 204 -0.90 -31.98 -12.61
C ALA A 204 -1.34 -31.70 -11.16
N LYS A 205 -0.42 -31.71 -10.19
CA LYS A 205 -0.73 -31.40 -8.79
C LYS A 205 -1.16 -29.94 -8.59
N VAL A 206 -0.51 -28.99 -9.27
CA VAL A 206 -0.85 -27.56 -9.19
C VAL A 206 -2.27 -27.34 -9.71
N LEU A 207 -2.59 -27.92 -10.87
CA LEU A 207 -3.92 -27.82 -11.48
C LEU A 207 -4.99 -28.53 -10.63
N ALA A 208 -4.66 -29.69 -10.03
CA ALA A 208 -5.59 -30.41 -9.15
C ALA A 208 -5.95 -29.62 -7.87
N ASN A 209 -5.06 -28.73 -7.41
CA ASN A 209 -5.33 -27.81 -6.31
C ASN A 209 -6.08 -26.54 -6.74
N GLY A 210 -6.47 -26.42 -8.01
CA GLY A 210 -7.12 -25.23 -8.57
C GLY A 210 -6.18 -24.03 -8.72
N TRP A 211 -4.87 -24.24 -8.76
CA TRP A 211 -3.88 -23.16 -8.85
C TRP A 211 -3.45 -22.88 -10.29
N GLU A 212 -3.06 -21.63 -10.55
CA GLU A 212 -2.57 -21.21 -11.87
C GLU A 212 -1.22 -21.86 -12.21
N TRP A 213 -1.11 -22.36 -13.43
CA TRP A 213 0.13 -22.85 -14.02
C TRP A 213 0.46 -22.04 -15.28
N ILE A 214 1.61 -21.38 -15.28
CA ILE A 214 2.04 -20.52 -16.39
C ILE A 214 3.46 -20.91 -16.80
N GLU A 215 3.64 -21.17 -18.09
CA GLU A 215 4.92 -21.46 -18.75
C GLU A 215 5.40 -20.17 -19.40
N LEU A 216 6.45 -19.57 -18.85
CA LEU A 216 6.93 -18.23 -19.21
C LEU A 216 7.88 -18.25 -20.42
N THR A 217 8.48 -19.39 -20.73
CA THR A 217 9.40 -19.55 -21.87
C THR A 217 9.04 -20.76 -22.72
N ASP A 218 9.41 -20.76 -23.99
CA ASP A 218 9.20 -21.92 -24.87
C ASP A 218 10.01 -23.15 -24.42
N GLU A 219 11.17 -22.93 -23.80
CA GLU A 219 11.95 -24.00 -23.16
C GLU A 219 11.15 -24.69 -22.04
N ALA A 220 10.43 -23.91 -21.24
CA ALA A 220 9.59 -24.44 -20.16
C ALA A 220 8.41 -25.26 -20.71
N LYS A 221 7.79 -24.81 -21.81
CA LYS A 221 6.74 -25.56 -22.52
C LYS A 221 7.26 -26.91 -23.01
N ARG A 222 8.39 -26.89 -23.75
CA ARG A 222 9.04 -28.11 -24.27
C ARG A 222 9.39 -29.09 -23.15
N LEU A 223 9.95 -28.59 -22.05
CA LEU A 223 10.32 -29.42 -20.89
C LEU A 223 9.11 -30.16 -20.28
N VAL A 224 7.94 -29.52 -20.22
CA VAL A 224 6.70 -30.17 -19.75
C VAL A 224 6.22 -31.23 -20.74
N GLU A 225 6.24 -30.93 -22.03
CA GLU A 225 5.82 -31.88 -23.08
C GLU A 225 6.70 -33.13 -23.11
N GLU A 226 8.03 -32.95 -23.13
CA GLU A 226 9.00 -34.03 -23.14
C GLU A 226 8.84 -34.93 -21.90
N ASN A 227 8.77 -34.32 -20.71
CA ASN A 227 8.62 -35.07 -19.47
C ASN A 227 7.25 -35.78 -19.36
N SER A 228 6.21 -35.27 -20.03
CA SER A 228 4.91 -35.94 -20.10
C SER A 228 4.96 -37.18 -21.00
N LYS A 229 5.61 -37.07 -22.17
CA LYS A 229 5.83 -38.19 -23.11
C LYS A 229 6.66 -39.30 -22.47
N GLU A 230 7.74 -38.95 -21.77
CA GLU A 230 8.57 -39.91 -21.06
C GLU A 230 7.81 -40.71 -20.00
N LEU A 231 6.89 -40.09 -19.27
CA LEU A 231 6.10 -40.77 -18.26
C LEU A 231 5.02 -41.68 -18.86
N GLN A 232 4.45 -41.29 -20.00
CA GLN A 232 3.51 -42.13 -20.73
C GLN A 232 4.17 -43.39 -21.30
N ASN A 233 5.40 -43.26 -21.79
CA ASN A 233 6.16 -44.40 -22.35
C ASN A 233 6.75 -45.35 -21.29
N ARG A 234 6.65 -45.00 -20.00
CA ARG A 234 7.16 -45.81 -18.87
C ARG A 234 6.06 -46.60 -18.14
N ASN A 235 4.80 -46.30 -18.42
CA ASN A 235 3.63 -47.03 -17.90
C ASN A 235 3.11 -47.99 -18.97
#